data_AF-A0AA35P365-F1
#
_entry.id   AF-A0AA35P365-F1
#
_cell.length_a   1.000
_cell.length_b   1.000
_cell.length_c   1.000
_cell.angle_alpha   90.00
_cell.angle_beta   90.00
_cell.angle_gamma   90.00
#
_symmetry.space_group_name_H-M   'P 1'
#
loop_
_entity.id
_entity.type
_entity.pdbx_description
1 polymer ?
#
loop_
_entity_poly.entity_id
_entity_poly.type
_entity_poly.pdbx_seq_one_letter_code
_entity_poly.pdbx_strand_id
1 'polypeptide(L)'
;MTSVNDCWTDHQLIPYMMAIDIISQLRFQGRKPRCRMNTQALQDPIKQNCFQVTLKDHLLLAFPDNIEEHWTKLETSIIAACEQTTGYQTKKHQDWFDENDSEIEGIIDKKRKAFQIWQR
;
A
#
# COMPACT_ATOMS: atom_id res chain seq x y z
N MET A 1 -46.63 -9.00 -6.91
CA MET A 1 -45.63 -8.40 -7.83
C MET A 1 -44.59 -7.72 -6.95
N THR A 2 -43.45 -8.38 -6.78
CA THR A 2 -42.39 -8.00 -5.83
C THR A 2 -41.58 -6.82 -6.37
N SER A 3 -41.77 -5.64 -5.78
CA SER A 3 -40.90 -4.48 -5.97
C SER A 3 -39.56 -4.73 -5.29
N VAL A 4 -38.64 -5.36 -6.01
CA VAL A 4 -37.24 -5.55 -5.62
C VAL A 4 -36.46 -4.35 -6.15
N ASN A 5 -36.68 -3.16 -5.60
CA ASN A 5 -35.85 -1.99 -5.91
C ASN A 5 -35.56 -1.23 -4.61
N ASP A 6 -34.36 -1.43 -4.07
CA ASP A 6 -33.76 -0.65 -2.97
C ASP A 6 -33.15 0.65 -3.54
N CYS A 7 -33.87 1.33 -4.43
CA CYS A 7 -33.46 2.61 -5.01
C CYS A 7 -34.19 3.73 -4.26
N TRP A 8 -33.44 4.54 -3.51
CA TRP A 8 -33.95 5.67 -2.73
C TRP A 8 -34.27 6.91 -3.58
N THR A 9 -34.31 6.75 -4.90
CA THR A 9 -34.55 7.79 -5.89
C THR A 9 -35.78 7.45 -6.73
N ASP A 10 -36.52 8.49 -7.12
CA ASP A 10 -37.62 8.46 -8.10
C ASP A 10 -37.18 8.03 -9.51
N HIS A 11 -35.87 7.89 -9.73
CA HIS A 11 -35.27 7.42 -10.96
C HIS A 11 -35.12 5.90 -10.96
N GLN A 12 -35.73 5.24 -11.96
CA GLN A 12 -35.55 3.80 -12.18
C GLN A 12 -34.31 3.56 -13.04
N LEU A 13 -33.44 2.64 -12.59
CA LEU A 13 -32.32 2.18 -13.39
C LEU A 13 -32.86 1.34 -14.56
N ILE A 14 -32.64 1.80 -15.79
CA ILE A 14 -32.99 1.05 -16.99
C ILE A 14 -31.74 0.27 -17.42
N PRO A 15 -31.72 -1.07 -17.28
CA PRO A 15 -30.59 -1.86 -17.74
C PRO A 15 -30.55 -1.88 -19.27
N TYR A 16 -29.41 -1.53 -19.84
CA TYR A 16 -29.12 -1.68 -21.27
C TYR A 16 -27.81 -2.44 -21.43
N MET A 17 -27.81 -3.45 -22.31
CA MET A 17 -26.62 -4.25 -22.59
C MET A 17 -26.05 -3.82 -23.95
N MET A 18 -24.83 -3.31 -23.94
CA MET A 18 -24.09 -2.96 -25.15
C MET A 18 -22.72 -3.62 -25.14
N ALA A 19 -22.27 -4.03 -26.33
CA ALA A 19 -20.90 -4.45 -26.57
C ALA A 19 -20.07 -3.20 -26.84
N ILE A 20 -19.31 -2.75 -25.84
CA ILE A 20 -18.38 -1.63 -25.97
C ILE A 20 -16.97 -2.21 -26.07
N ASP A 21 -16.35 -2.05 -27.23
CA ASP A 21 -14.93 -2.35 -27.39
C ASP A 21 -14.12 -1.13 -26.94
N ILE A 22 -13.78 -1.10 -25.65
CA ILE A 22 -12.84 -0.12 -25.12
C ILE A 22 -11.45 -0.57 -25.52
N ILE A 23 -10.89 0.05 -26.56
CA ILE A 23 -9.47 -0.06 -26.85
C ILE A 23 -8.73 0.62 -25.69
N SER A 24 -8.18 -0.19 -24.78
CA SER A 24 -7.31 0.36 -23.75
C SER A 24 -6.12 0.99 -24.47
N GLN A 25 -6.02 2.32 -24.45
CA GLN A 25 -4.72 2.94 -24.67
C GLN A 25 -3.78 2.31 -23.66
N LEU A 26 -2.77 1.60 -24.14
CA LEU A 26 -1.70 1.08 -23.30
C LEU A 26 -1.24 2.26 -22.46
N ARG A 27 -1.60 2.29 -21.17
CA ARG A 27 -1.01 3.24 -20.25
C ARG A 27 0.47 2.94 -20.35
N PHE A 28 1.23 3.85 -20.94
CA PHE A 28 2.66 3.93 -20.66
C PHE A 28 2.71 4.14 -19.15
N GLN A 29 2.82 3.03 -18.40
CA GLN A 29 3.10 3.10 -16.99
C GLN A 29 4.39 3.90 -16.95
N GLY A 30 4.28 5.16 -16.51
CA GLY A 30 5.44 6.03 -16.37
C GLY A 30 6.52 5.27 -15.60
N ARG A 31 7.78 5.68 -15.76
CA ARG A 31 8.93 5.02 -15.11
C ARG A 31 8.56 4.62 -13.69
N LYS A 32 8.76 3.34 -13.36
CA LYS A 32 8.44 2.81 -12.02
C LYS A 32 9.01 3.80 -10.99
N PRO A 33 8.17 4.33 -10.08
CA PRO A 33 8.67 5.26 -9.07
C PRO A 33 9.77 4.57 -8.28
N ARG A 34 10.89 5.28 -8.08
CA ARG A 34 12.01 4.74 -7.29
C ARG A 34 11.48 4.39 -5.90
N CYS A 35 11.67 3.13 -5.50
CA CYS A 35 11.30 2.67 -4.18
C CYS A 35 12.16 3.42 -3.15
N ARG A 36 11.54 4.09 -2.17
CA ARG A 36 12.25 4.87 -1.14
C ARG A 36 12.45 4.00 0.10
N MET A 37 13.60 4.12 0.76
CA MET A 37 13.82 3.42 2.03
C MET A 37 12.90 3.93 3.12
N ASN A 38 12.44 3.02 3.98
CA ASN A 38 11.52 3.34 5.05
C ASN A 38 12.25 3.93 6.27
N THR A 39 12.62 5.21 6.18
CA THR A 39 13.28 5.92 7.30
C THR A 39 12.38 6.06 8.53
N GLN A 40 11.05 6.00 8.39
CA GLN A 40 10.13 5.99 9.54
C GLN A 40 10.30 4.74 10.40
N ALA A 41 10.74 3.62 9.83
CA ALA A 41 11.00 2.41 10.58
C ALA A 41 12.09 2.60 11.65
N LEU A 42 12.98 3.58 11.49
CA LEU A 42 14.04 3.88 12.46
C LEU A 42 13.53 4.62 13.71
N GLN A 43 12.26 5.05 13.74
CA GLN A 43 11.64 5.57 14.96
C GLN A 43 11.46 4.48 16.02
N ASP A 44 11.43 3.21 15.60
CA ASP A 44 11.43 2.06 16.49
C ASP A 44 12.87 1.77 16.97
N PRO A 45 13.15 1.83 18.29
CA PRO A 45 14.49 1.61 18.82
C PRO A 45 15.01 0.19 18.54
N ILE A 46 14.13 -0.80 18.39
CA ILE A 46 14.54 -2.18 18.06
C ILE A 46 15.11 -2.23 16.65
N LYS A 47 14.40 -1.63 15.69
CA LYS A 47 14.84 -1.57 14.29
C LYS A 47 16.10 -0.72 14.13
N GLN A 48 16.22 0.34 14.92
CA GLN A 48 17.45 1.15 14.96
C GLN A 48 18.65 0.32 15.42
N ASN A 49 18.50 -0.46 16.49
CA ASN A 49 19.57 -1.32 16.99
C ASN A 49 19.93 -2.43 15.99
N CYS A 50 18.93 -3.09 15.39
CA CYS A 50 19.15 -4.07 14.33
C CYS A 50 19.92 -3.44 13.15
N PHE A 51 19.52 -2.26 12.70
CA PHE A 51 20.23 -1.54 11.63
C PHE A 51 21.69 -1.25 12.00
N GLN A 52 21.98 -0.79 13.22
CA GLN A 52 23.35 -0.53 13.64
C GLN A 52 24.23 -1.78 13.68
N VAL A 53 23.68 -2.92 14.13
CA VAL A 53 24.41 -4.19 14.14
C VAL A 53 24.68 -4.65 12.72
N THR A 54 23.63 -4.73 11.90
CA THR A 54 23.75 -5.15 10.50
C THR A 54 24.68 -4.24 9.70
N LEU A 55 24.63 -2.92 9.91
CA LEU A 55 25.51 -1.98 9.23
C LEU A 55 26.98 -2.23 9.60
N LYS A 56 27.29 -2.47 10.88
CA LYS A 56 28.66 -2.79 11.32
C LYS A 56 29.20 -4.04 10.65
N ASP A 57 28.35 -5.05 10.46
CA ASP A 57 28.74 -6.31 9.82
C ASP A 57 29.01 -6.13 8.30
N HIS A 58 28.29 -5.21 7.64
CA HIS A 58 28.44 -4.94 6.20
C HIS A 58 29.52 -3.90 5.85
N LEU A 59 30.03 -3.15 6.84
CA LEU A 59 31.09 -2.17 6.59
C LEU A 59 32.43 -2.86 6.30
N LEU A 60 33.19 -2.28 5.37
CA LEU A 60 34.51 -2.77 5.02
C LEU A 60 35.47 -2.63 6.20
N LEU A 61 36.18 -3.71 6.53
CA LEU A 61 37.26 -3.68 7.53
C LEU A 61 38.53 -3.03 6.99
N ALA A 62 38.70 -2.98 5.66
CA ALA A 62 39.87 -2.41 4.99
C ALA A 62 39.44 -1.49 3.85
N PHE A 63 40.12 -0.34 3.75
CA PHE A 63 39.87 0.67 2.73
C PHE A 63 40.63 0.31 1.44
N PRO A 64 39.95 0.18 0.29
CA PRO A 64 40.64 -0.02 -0.99
C PRO A 64 41.36 1.27 -1.40
N ASP A 65 42.45 1.14 -2.15
CA ASP A 65 43.28 2.28 -2.59
C ASP A 65 42.54 3.21 -3.57
N ASN A 66 41.55 2.67 -4.30
CA ASN A 66 40.72 3.45 -5.21
C ASN A 66 39.52 4.06 -4.46
N ILE A 67 39.48 5.39 -4.45
CA ILE A 67 38.41 6.19 -3.80
C ILE A 67 37.03 5.87 -4.40
N GLU A 68 36.92 5.69 -5.72
CA GLU A 68 35.64 5.45 -6.38
C GLU A 68 35.09 4.06 -6.04
N GLU A 69 35.98 3.07 -5.94
CA GLU A 69 35.64 1.72 -5.49
C GLU A 69 35.28 1.70 -4.00
N HIS A 70 35.96 2.49 -3.18
CA HIS A 70 35.61 2.65 -1.78
C HIS A 70 34.20 3.21 -1.62
N TRP A 71 33.86 4.24 -2.40
CA TRP A 71 32.59 4.93 -2.28
C TRP A 71 31.41 4.09 -2.78
N THR A 72 31.59 3.38 -3.89
CA THR A 72 30.59 2.42 -4.39
C THR A 72 30.36 1.25 -3.42
N LYS A 73 31.42 0.71 -2.80
CA LYS A 73 31.27 -0.33 -1.77
C LYS A 73 30.56 0.18 -0.52
N LEU A 74 30.88 1.39 -0.07
CA LEU A 74 30.18 1.95 1.08
C LEU A 74 28.68 2.16 0.78
N GLU A 75 28.36 2.76 -0.37
CA GLU A 75 26.98 2.97 -0.79
C GLU A 75 26.19 1.65 -0.84
N THR A 76 26.75 0.63 -1.47
CA THR A 76 26.12 -0.68 -1.60
C THR A 76 25.94 -1.38 -0.25
N SER A 77 26.92 -1.32 0.65
CA SER A 77 26.80 -1.85 2.02
C SER A 77 25.72 -1.14 2.83
N ILE A 78 25.61 0.19 2.72
CA ILE A 78 24.56 0.96 3.40
C ILE A 78 23.19 0.59 2.86
N ILE A 79 23.04 0.50 1.53
CA ILE A 79 21.77 0.12 0.88
C ILE A 79 21.36 -1.29 1.30
N ALA A 80 22.28 -2.27 1.27
CA ALA A 80 22.01 -3.64 1.68
C ALA A 80 21.57 -3.74 3.16
N ALA A 81 22.24 -3.01 4.06
CA ALA A 81 21.85 -2.95 5.46
C ALA A 81 20.45 -2.31 5.64
N CYS A 82 20.14 -1.27 4.87
CA CYS A 82 18.81 -0.64 4.89
C CYS A 82 17.72 -1.60 4.39
N GLU A 83 17.97 -2.33 3.30
CA GLU A 83 17.04 -3.31 2.74
C GLU A 83 16.73 -4.43 3.72
N GLN A 84 17.73 -4.95 4.43
CA GLN A 84 17.57 -6.04 5.39
C GLN A 84 16.79 -5.63 6.64
N THR A 85 16.90 -4.38 7.07
CA THR A 85 16.37 -3.93 8.38
C THR A 85 15.13 -3.06 8.27
N THR A 86 15.21 -1.99 7.48
CA THR A 86 14.13 -1.00 7.34
C THR A 86 13.20 -1.34 6.18
N GLY A 87 13.73 -1.97 5.14
CA GLY A 87 13.02 -2.23 3.90
C GLY A 87 12.55 -0.94 3.21
N TYR A 88 11.65 -1.12 2.26
CA TYR A 88 11.13 -0.03 1.45
C TYR A 88 9.80 0.52 1.97
N GLN A 89 9.54 1.80 1.71
CA GLN A 89 8.24 2.42 1.94
C GLN A 89 7.20 1.76 1.02
N THR A 90 6.20 1.14 1.64
CA THR A 90 5.01 0.72 0.93
C THR A 90 4.02 1.88 0.92
N LYS A 91 3.41 2.16 -0.23
CA LYS A 91 2.27 3.07 -0.27
C LYS A 91 1.11 2.38 0.42
N LYS A 92 0.71 2.88 1.59
CA LYS A 92 -0.63 2.61 2.10
C LYS A 92 -1.59 3.41 1.22
N HIS A 93 -2.47 2.71 0.50
CA HIS A 93 -3.62 3.35 -0.11
C HIS A 93 -4.57 3.66 1.03
N GLN A 94 -4.44 4.86 1.59
CA GLN A 94 -5.42 5.37 2.53
C GLN A 94 -6.66 5.67 1.69
N ASP A 95 -7.66 4.79 1.71
CA ASP A 95 -8.94 5.11 1.07
C ASP A 95 -9.66 6.13 1.96
N TRP A 96 -10.52 6.95 1.37
CA TRP A 96 -11.27 7.99 2.10
C TRP A 96 -12.14 7.42 3.24
N PHE A 97 -12.32 6.10 3.27
CA PHE A 97 -13.16 5.40 4.23
C PHE A 97 -12.38 4.70 5.35
N ASP A 98 -11.05 4.57 5.26
CA ASP A 98 -10.25 3.81 6.25
C ASP A 98 -10.45 4.33 7.69
N GLU A 99 -10.67 5.62 7.88
CA GLU A 99 -10.94 6.22 9.20
C GLU A 99 -12.33 5.86 9.76
N ASN A 100 -13.28 5.57 8.87
CA ASN A 100 -14.68 5.34 9.18
C ASN A 100 -15.11 3.88 9.00
N ASP A 101 -14.20 2.98 8.63
CA ASP A 101 -14.51 1.57 8.32
C ASP A 101 -15.34 0.91 9.43
N SER A 102 -14.96 1.10 10.69
CA SER A 102 -15.69 0.53 11.83
C SER A 102 -17.11 1.08 11.98
N GLU A 103 -17.33 2.36 11.65
CA GLU A 103 -18.66 2.96 11.67
C GLU A 103 -19.52 2.45 10.51
N ILE A 104 -18.92 2.36 9.31
CA ILE A 104 -19.57 1.85 8.10
C ILE A 104 -19.98 0.38 8.29
N GLU A 105 -19.10 -0.47 8.82
CA GLU A 105 -19.41 -1.86 9.16
C GLU A 105 -20.58 -1.95 10.15
N GLY A 106 -20.59 -1.10 11.17
CA GLY A 106 -21.68 -1.03 12.14
C GLY A 106 -23.03 -0.64 11.52
N ILE A 107 -23.05 0.29 10.57
CA ILE A 107 -24.26 0.70 9.84
C ILE A 107 -24.74 -0.41 8.91
N ILE A 108 -23.83 -1.07 8.18
CA ILE A 108 -24.14 -2.18 7.28
C ILE A 108 -24.77 -3.34 8.06
N ASP A 109 -24.23 -3.69 9.22
CA ASP A 109 -24.75 -4.76 10.05
C ASP A 109 -26.14 -4.45 10.62
N LYS A 110 -26.38 -3.19 11.01
CA LYS A 110 -27.73 -2.74 11.40
C LYS A 110 -28.72 -2.90 10.24
N LYS A 111 -28.36 -2.49 9.02
CA LYS A 111 -29.19 -2.66 7.83
C LYS A 111 -29.49 -4.13 7.56
N ARG A 112 -28.47 -5.00 7.61
CA ARG A 112 -28.62 -6.45 7.41
C ARG A 112 -29.56 -7.09 8.44
N LYS A 113 -29.43 -6.74 9.72
CA LYS A 113 -30.31 -7.24 10.78
C LYS A 113 -31.76 -6.80 10.58
N ALA A 114 -31.98 -5.52 10.26
CA ALA A 114 -33.32 -5.01 9.99
C ALA A 114 -33.97 -5.72 8.80
N PHE A 115 -33.21 -5.98 7.74
CA PHE A 115 -33.68 -6.72 6.57
C PHE A 115 -34.03 -8.18 6.90
N GLN A 116 -33.21 -8.88 7.69
CA GLN A 116 -33.52 -10.25 8.13
C GLN A 116 -34.80 -10.34 8.96
N ILE A 117 -35.09 -9.31 9.79
CA ILE A 117 -36.33 -9.24 10.57
C ILE A 117 -37.53 -9.05 9.63
N TRP A 118 -37.41 -8.18 8.62
CA TRP A 118 -38.49 -7.91 7.67
C TRP A 118 -38.82 -9.11 6.76
N GLN A 119 -37.84 -9.97 6.46
CA GLN A 119 -38.05 -11.17 5.64
C GLN A 119 -38.74 -12.33 6.38
N ARG A 120 -38.89 -12.26 7.71
CA ARG A 120 -39.67 -13.23 8.51
C ARG A 120 -41.14 -12.83 8.58
#